data_AF-A0A1W5Z4F3-F1
#
_entry.id   AF-A0A1W5Z4F3-F1
#
_cell.length_a   1.000
_cell.length_b   1.000
_cell.length_c   1.000
_cell.angle_alpha   90.00
_cell.angle_beta   90.00
_cell.angle_gamma   90.00
#
_symmetry.space_group_name_H-M   'P 1'
#
loop_
_entity.id
_entity.type
_entity.pdbx_description
1 polymer ?
#
loop_
_entity_poly.entity_id
_entity_poly.type
_entity_poly.pdbx_seq_one_letter_code
_entity_poly.pdbx_strand_id
1 'polypeptide(L)' 'MSLVRSMAAQGDAKNARIRRHLTLKEVASAVGADPSTVYRWETGETVPRTAHALSWARVIGLLDCKPELVA' A
#
# COMPACT_ATOMS: atom_id res chain seq x y z
N MET A 1 5.70 14.43 -7.94
CA MET A 1 5.04 13.42 -7.07
C MET A 1 5.70 12.07 -7.29
N SER A 2 5.99 11.28 -6.26
CA SER A 2 6.58 9.94 -6.44
C SER A 2 5.50 8.91 -6.77
N LEU A 3 5.71 8.10 -7.82
CA LEU A 3 4.83 7.02 -8.26
C LEU A 3 4.35 6.11 -7.11
N VAL A 4 5.25 5.82 -6.15
CA VAL A 4 4.98 5.00 -4.96
C VAL A 4 3.83 5.55 -4.09
N ARG A 5 3.73 6.87 -3.94
CA ARG A 5 2.66 7.50 -3.14
C ARG A 5 1.31 7.41 -3.85
N SER A 6 1.30 7.59 -5.17
CA SER A 6 0.08 7.45 -5.99
C SER A 6 -0.41 6.00 -5.98
N MET A 7 0.49 5.03 -6.17
CA MET A 7 0.11 3.60 -6.14
C MET A 7 -0.38 3.15 -4.77
N ALA A 8 0.22 3.65 -3.69
CA ALA A 8 -0.23 3.36 -2.32
C ALA A 8 -1.60 3.99 -2.00
N ALA A 9 -1.97 5.11 -2.65
CA ALA A 9 -3.21 5.84 -2.40
C ALA A 9 -4.35 5.53 -3.37
N GLN A 10 -4.17 4.56 -4.27
CA GLN A 10 -5.14 4.26 -5.32
C GLN A 10 -5.64 2.81 -5.22
N GLY A 11 -6.68 2.48 -5.98
CA GLY A 11 -7.34 1.17 -5.95
C GLY A 11 -6.40 -0.03 -6.12
N ASP A 12 -5.21 0.16 -6.68
CA ASP A 12 -4.16 -0.86 -6.76
C ASP A 12 -3.69 -1.36 -5.39
N ALA A 13 -3.54 -0.48 -4.40
CA ALA A 13 -3.16 -0.86 -3.03
C ALA A 13 -4.27 -1.67 -2.35
N LYS A 14 -5.52 -1.24 -2.50
CA LYS A 14 -6.70 -1.96 -2.01
C LYS A 14 -6.82 -3.35 -2.65
N ASN A 15 -6.68 -3.43 -3.97
CA ASN A 15 -6.75 -4.69 -4.69
C ASN A 15 -5.61 -5.62 -4.28
N ALA A 16 -4.39 -5.11 -4.12
CA ALA A 16 -3.24 -5.89 -3.66
C ALA A 16 -3.40 -6.39 -2.22
N ARG A 17 -4.02 -5.59 -1.35
CA ARG A 17 -4.39 -6.00 0.01
C ARG A 17 -5.42 -7.13 -0.01
N ILE A 18 -6.49 -6.97 -0.78
CA ILE A 18 -7.58 -7.97 -0.91
C ILE A 18 -7.06 -9.29 -1.48
N ARG A 19 -6.22 -9.25 -2.52
CA ARG A 19 -5.59 -10.46 -3.09
C ARG A 19 -4.72 -11.24 -2.10
N ARG A 20 -4.23 -10.58 -1.05
CA ARG A 20 -3.45 -11.20 0.03
C ARG A 20 -4.29 -11.54 1.26
N HIS A 21 -5.60 -11.38 1.20
CA HIS A 21 -6.53 -11.60 2.32
C HIS A 21 -6.19 -10.77 3.57
N LEU A 22 -5.54 -9.63 3.40
CA LEU A 22 -5.16 -8.74 4.50
C LEU A 22 -6.34 -7.84 4.88
N THR A 23 -6.59 -7.73 6.17
CA THR A 23 -7.52 -6.76 6.74
C THR A 23 -6.89 -5.37 6.79
N LEU A 24 -7.73 -4.32 6.90
CA LEU A 24 -7.25 -2.96 7.14
C LEU A 24 -6.43 -2.87 8.43
N LYS A 25 -6.81 -3.63 9.47
CA LYS A 25 -6.12 -3.64 10.78
C LYS A 25 -4.72 -4.22 10.68
N GLU A 26 -4.54 -5.31 9.94
CA GLU A 26 -3.22 -5.92 9.74
C GLU A 26 -2.29 -4.98 8.96
N VAL A 27 -2.79 -4.36 7.88
CA VAL A 27 -2.01 -3.37 7.13
C VAL A 27 -1.65 -2.17 8.01
N ALA A 28 -2.63 -1.62 8.73
CA ALA A 28 -2.45 -0.49 9.63
C ALA A 28 -1.38 -0.75 10.69
N SER A 29 -1.44 -1.93 11.32
CA SER A 29 -0.44 -2.40 12.28
C SER A 29 0.95 -2.51 11.66
N ALA A 30 1.05 -2.99 10.42
CA ALA A 30 2.33 -3.17 9.73
C ALA A 30 2.96 -1.87 9.23
N VAL A 31 2.15 -0.83 8.95
CA VAL A 31 2.62 0.47 8.45
C VAL A 31 2.67 1.56 9.52
N GLY A 32 2.25 1.27 10.76
CA GLY A 32 2.21 2.22 11.86
C GLY A 32 1.14 3.31 11.69
N ALA A 33 -0.03 2.94 11.15
CA ALA A 33 -1.16 3.85 10.94
C ALA A 33 -2.43 3.33 11.64
N ASP A 34 -3.47 4.17 11.65
CA ASP A 34 -4.80 3.75 12.08
C ASP A 34 -5.56 3.07 10.91
N PRO A 35 -6.41 2.04 11.15
CA PRO A 35 -7.20 1.40 10.08
C PRO A 35 -8.06 2.36 9.27
N SER A 36 -8.61 3.41 9.90
CA SER A 36 -9.35 4.47 9.20
C SER A 36 -8.44 5.30 8.29
N THR A 37 -7.18 5.49 8.68
CA THR A 37 -6.18 6.17 7.84
C THR A 37 -5.86 5.34 6.60
N VAL A 38 -5.71 4.02 6.75
CA VAL A 38 -5.52 3.11 5.61
C VAL A 38 -6.73 3.11 4.68
N TYR A 39 -7.94 3.06 5.23
CA TYR A 39 -9.16 3.18 4.43
C TYR A 39 -9.19 4.47 3.59
N ARG A 40 -8.89 5.62 4.21
CA ARG A 40 -8.86 6.93 3.52
C ARG A 40 -7.78 7.02 2.46
N TRP A 41 -6.67 6.29 2.63
CA TRP A 41 -5.69 6.15 1.57
C TRP A 41 -6.22 5.29 0.43
N GLU A 42 -6.90 4.18 0.71
CA GLU A 42 -7.45 3.28 -0.32
C GLU A 42 -8.61 3.90 -1.11
N THR A 43 -9.35 4.85 -0.52
CA THR A 43 -10.43 5.60 -1.19
C THR A 43 -9.94 6.88 -1.87
N GLY A 44 -8.66 7.23 -1.74
CA GLY A 44 -8.08 8.44 -2.33
C GLY A 44 -8.46 9.74 -1.60
N GLU A 45 -9.09 9.66 -0.42
CA GLU A 45 -9.39 10.84 0.40
C GLU A 45 -8.13 11.53 0.93
N THR A 46 -7.08 10.74 1.20
CA THR A 46 -5.77 11.25 1.63
C THR A 46 -4.64 10.42 1.02
N VAL A 47 -3.42 10.95 1.02
CA VAL A 47 -2.25 10.26 0.45
C VAL A 47 -1.25 9.96 1.57
N PRO A 48 -0.69 8.73 1.67
CA PRO A 48 0.32 8.40 2.65
C PRO A 48 1.58 9.24 2.46
N ARG A 49 2.23 9.59 3.57
CA ARG A 49 3.59 10.17 3.55
C ARG A 49 4.60 9.13 3.08
N THR A 50 5.79 9.58 2.64
CA THR A 50 6.80 8.71 2.01
C THR A 50 7.12 7.45 2.82
N ALA A 51 7.31 7.57 4.14
CA ALA A 51 7.61 6.43 5.00
C ALA A 51 6.48 5.39 5.02
N HIS A 52 5.23 5.83 5.18
CA HIS A 52 4.07 4.93 5.15
C HIS A 52 3.85 4.33 3.77
N ALA A 53 4.05 5.09 2.69
CA ALA A 53 3.91 4.60 1.33
C ALA A 53 4.92 3.47 1.03
N LEU A 54 6.17 3.61 1.49
CA LEU A 54 7.19 2.57 1.36
C LEU A 54 6.88 1.34 2.20
N SER A 55 6.49 1.54 3.48
CA SER A 55 6.11 0.43 4.35
C SER A 55 4.93 -0.34 3.78
N TRP A 56 3.94 0.37 3.26
CA TRP A 56 2.77 -0.24 2.66
C TRP A 56 3.13 -1.00 1.39
N ALA A 57 3.93 -0.40 0.49
CA ALA A 57 4.39 -1.08 -0.72
C ALA A 57 5.14 -2.39 -0.41
N ARG A 58 5.85 -2.48 0.72
CA ARG A 58 6.44 -3.73 1.22
C ARG A 58 5.38 -4.71 1.72
N VAL A 59 4.41 -4.27 2.53
CA VAL A 59 3.32 -5.12 3.04
C VAL A 59 2.49 -5.75 1.91
N ILE A 60 2.20 -4.99 0.86
CA ILE A 60 1.50 -5.48 -0.33
C ILE A 60 2.45 -5.98 -1.42
N GLY A 61 3.72 -6.26 -1.09
CA GLY A 61 4.71 -6.87 -1.99
C GLY A 61 4.85 -6.21 -3.36
N LEU A 62 4.60 -4.89 -3.46
CA LEU A 62 4.91 -4.08 -4.64
C LEU A 62 6.41 -3.85 -4.79
N LEU A 63 7.17 -3.99 -3.70
CA LEU A 63 8.64 -3.92 -3.68
C LEU A 63 9.31 -5.31 -3.73
N ASP A 64 8.53 -6.39 -3.62
CA ASP A 64 9.03 -7.77 -3.68
C ASP A 64 8.88 -8.39 -5.09
N CYS A 65 8.53 -7.57 -6.09
CA CYS A 65 8.64 -7.97 -7.49
C CYS A 65 10.13 -8.05 -7.85
N LYS A 66 10.72 -9.25 -7.78
CA LYS A 66 11.97 -9.53 -8.49
C LYS A 66 11.85 -9.08 -9.95
N PRO A 67 12.93 -8.59 -10.57
CA PRO A 67 12.97 -8.36 -12.01
C PRO A 67 13.07 -9.72 -12.71
N GLU A 68 11.98 -10.49 -12.73
CA GLU A 68 11.87 -11.66 -13.59
C GLU A 68 11.04 -11.24 -14.80
N LEU A 69 11.67 -10.52 -15.73
CA LEU A 69 11.32 -10.38 -17.16
C LEU A 69 12.04 -9.16 -17.77
N VAL A 70 13.32 -9.33 -18.12
CA VAL A 70 13.81 -9.07 -19.49
C VAL A 70 14.94 -10.08 -19.71
N ALA A 71 14.61 -11.15 -20.44
CA ALA A 71 15.57 -11.97 -21.16
C ALA A 71 15.92 -11.29 -22.49
#